data_AF-A0A9W6XGC0-F1
#
_entry.id   AF-A0A9W6XGC0-F1
#
_cell.length_a   1.000
_cell.length_b   1.000
_cell.length_c   1.000
_cell.angle_alpha   90.00
_cell.angle_beta   90.00
_cell.angle_gamma   90.00
#
_symmetry.space_group_name_H-M   'P 1'
#
loop_
_entity.id
_entity.type
_entity.pdbx_description
1 polymer ?
#
loop_
_entity_poly.entity_id
_entity_poly.type
_entity_poly.pdbx_seq_one_letter_code
_entity_poly.pdbx_strand_id
1 'polypeptide(L)'
;MALSKCVKEVVWMRLLMKDLGSEQNDGTVAYKDNHGTMVLAKNVGYQSRTKHIDIRYHFIREKVATGEVKLEYVESKNQLADFLTKGLSTKTLRYLLERSNVTGMLEKTAN
;
A
#
# COMPACT_ATOMS: atom_id res chain seq x y z
N MET A 1 -3.60 7.86 8.76
CA MET A 1 -2.58 7.63 7.72
C MET A 1 -3.02 6.53 6.76
N ALA A 2 -2.90 6.74 5.44
CA ALA A 2 -3.30 5.80 4.40
C ALA A 2 -2.57 4.45 4.47
N LEU A 3 -1.25 4.46 4.70
CA LEU A 3 -0.46 3.22 4.80
C LEU A 3 -0.93 2.29 5.93
N SER A 4 -1.33 2.84 7.08
CA SER A 4 -1.86 2.02 8.18
C SER A 4 -3.18 1.33 7.82
N LYS A 5 -4.02 1.96 6.97
CA LYS A 5 -5.24 1.31 6.47
C LYS A 5 -4.86 0.22 5.46
N CYS A 6 -3.98 0.51 4.51
CA CYS A 6 -3.47 -0.46 3.53
C CYS A 6 -2.90 -1.72 4.21
N VAL A 7 -2.03 -1.57 5.21
CA VAL A 7 -1.46 -2.71 5.94
C VAL A 7 -2.53 -3.54 6.66
N LYS A 8 -3.59 -2.93 7.21
CA LYS A 8 -4.70 -3.68 7.81
C LYS A 8 -5.45 -4.51 6.77
N GLU A 9 -5.75 -3.92 5.62
CA GLU A 9 -6.42 -4.63 4.51
C GLU A 9 -5.55 -5.76 3.98
N VAL A 10 -4.23 -5.56 3.87
CA VAL A 10 -3.30 -6.61 3.45
C VAL A 10 -3.32 -7.79 4.42
N VAL A 11 -3.22 -7.53 5.74
CA VAL A 11 -3.27 -8.58 6.76
C VAL A 11 -4.60 -9.33 6.69
N TRP A 12 -5.73 -8.61 6.58
CA TRP A 12 -7.04 -9.22 6.46
C TRP A 12 -7.18 -10.08 5.19
N MET A 13 -6.73 -9.57 4.05
CA MET A 13 -6.77 -10.29 2.78
C MET A 13 -5.89 -11.55 2.82
N ARG A 14 -4.74 -11.51 3.49
CA ARG A 14 -3.88 -12.68 3.68
C ARG A 14 -4.55 -13.76 4.53
N LEU A 15 -5.26 -13.37 5.59
CA LEU A 15 -6.06 -14.29 6.40
C LEU A 15 -7.18 -14.92 5.57
N LEU A 16 -7.92 -14.10 4.81
CA LEU A 16 -8.97 -14.59 3.92
C LEU A 16 -8.41 -15.57 2.87
N MET A 17 -7.29 -15.23 2.22
CA MET A 17 -6.66 -16.11 1.25
C MET A 17 -6.17 -17.42 1.88
N LYS A 18 -5.69 -17.39 3.13
CA LYS A 18 -5.33 -18.58 3.88
C LYS A 18 -6.55 -19.48 4.12
N ASP A 19 -7.68 -18.92 4.55
CA ASP A 19 -8.92 -19.66 4.76
C ASP A 19 -9.44 -20.29 3.45
N LEU A 20 -9.16 -19.66 2.30
CA LEU A 20 -9.45 -20.17 0.97
C LEU A 20 -8.40 -21.16 0.42
N GLY A 21 -7.40 -21.54 1.22
CA GLY A 21 -6.34 -22.48 0.81
C GLY A 21 -5.26 -21.89 -0.09
N SER A 22 -5.20 -20.57 -0.23
CA SER A 22 -4.22 -19.82 -1.03
C SER A 22 -3.27 -19.00 -0.15
N GLU A 23 -2.68 -19.64 0.87
CA GLU A 23 -1.79 -18.98 1.82
C GLU A 23 -0.60 -18.28 1.13
N GLN A 24 -0.37 -17.02 1.50
CA GLN A 24 0.74 -16.24 0.97
C GLN A 24 1.98 -16.46 1.85
N ASN A 25 3.01 -17.09 1.30
CA ASN A 25 4.24 -17.36 2.06
C ASN A 25 5.20 -16.15 2.08
N ASP A 26 5.25 -15.40 0.98
CA ASP A 26 6.07 -14.20 0.87
C ASP A 26 5.36 -12.95 1.41
N GLY A 27 6.17 -11.99 1.85
CA GLY A 27 5.67 -10.67 2.27
C GLY A 27 5.01 -9.90 1.12
N THR A 28 3.82 -9.35 1.38
CA THR A 28 3.11 -8.53 0.39
C THR A 28 3.78 -7.17 0.25
N VAL A 29 4.14 -6.79 -0.97
CA VAL A 29 4.77 -5.49 -1.25
C VAL A 29 3.72 -4.37 -1.22
N ALA A 30 3.96 -3.36 -0.38
CA ALA A 30 3.20 -2.13 -0.33
C ALA A 30 4.07 -0.95 -0.76
N TYR A 31 3.69 -0.31 -1.87
CA TYR A 31 4.43 0.80 -2.45
C TYR A 31 4.12 2.14 -1.77
N LYS A 32 5.16 2.90 -1.43
CA LYS A 32 5.03 4.22 -0.80
C LYS A 32 5.93 5.25 -1.48
N ASP A 33 5.39 6.44 -1.67
CA ASP A 33 6.02 7.57 -2.35
C ASP A 33 6.63 8.62 -1.43
N ASN A 34 6.59 8.38 -0.12
CA ASN A 34 7.09 9.30 0.89
C ASN A 34 8.21 8.62 1.69
N HIS A 35 9.45 9.04 1.44
CA HIS A 35 10.63 8.58 2.16
C HIS A 35 10.52 8.76 3.67
N GLY A 36 9.97 9.88 4.15
CA GLY A 36 9.74 10.10 5.58
C GLY A 36 8.83 9.04 6.18
N THR A 37 7.75 8.67 5.48
CA THR A 37 6.87 7.57 5.94
C THR A 37 7.58 6.23 5.98
N MET A 38 8.44 5.94 4.99
CA MET A 38 9.23 4.70 4.97
C MET A 38 10.22 4.63 6.13
N VAL A 39 10.91 5.72 6.41
CA VAL A 39 11.87 5.81 7.53
C VAL A 39 11.14 5.60 8.86
N LEU A 40 10.00 6.26 9.05
CA LEU A 40 9.17 6.11 10.24
C LEU A 40 8.63 4.68 10.42
N ALA A 41 8.35 3.99 9.33
CA ALA A 41 7.90 2.60 9.35
C ALA A 41 9.02 1.58 9.54
N LYS A 42 10.30 1.98 9.49
CA LYS A 42 11.47 1.10 9.69
C LYS A 42 12.23 1.38 10.98
N ASN A 43 12.20 2.61 11.50
CA ASN A 43 12.97 3.00 12.68
C ASN A 43 12.16 2.86 13.98
N VAL A 44 12.73 2.13 14.95
CA VAL A 44 12.18 1.97 16.31
C VAL A 44 12.39 3.24 17.15
N GLY A 45 13.45 4.02 16.89
CA GLY A 45 13.83 5.21 17.68
C GLY A 45 12.99 6.48 17.45
N TYR A 46 12.02 6.46 16.53
CA TYR A 46 11.09 7.58 16.38
C TYR A 46 9.86 7.36 17.25
N GLN A 47 9.69 8.23 18.25
CA GLN A 47 8.52 8.29 19.10
C GLN A 47 7.71 9.52 18.71
N SER A 48 6.52 9.31 18.13
CA SER A 48 5.66 10.44 17.78
C SER A 48 5.17 11.14 19.05
N ARG A 49 5.14 12.48 19.03
CA ARG A 49 4.53 13.28 20.12
C ARG A 49 3.03 13.03 20.27
N THR A 50 2.39 12.35 19.31
CA THR A 50 0.97 12.06 19.34
C THR A 50 0.68 10.56 19.34
N LYS A 51 0.02 10.07 20.39
CA LYS A 51 -0.25 8.64 20.65
C LYS A 51 -0.88 7.89 19.47
N HIS A 52 -1.84 8.49 18.77
CA HIS A 52 -2.53 7.83 17.66
C HIS A 52 -1.64 7.62 16.42
N ILE A 53 -0.59 8.43 16.26
CA ILE A 53 0.40 8.29 15.20
C ILE A 53 1.34 7.16 15.58
N ASP A 54 1.80 7.16 16.83
CA ASP A 54 2.73 6.15 17.36
C ASP A 54 2.15 4.73 17.23
N ILE A 55 0.91 4.51 17.69
CA ILE A 55 0.23 3.20 17.58
C ILE A 55 0.17 2.70 16.12
N ARG A 56 -0.12 3.59 15.17
CA ARG A 56 -0.22 3.22 13.74
C ARG A 56 1.14 2.84 13.16
N TYR A 57 2.21 3.53 13.55
CA TYR A 57 3.56 3.19 13.10
C TYR A 57 4.12 1.96 13.81
N HIS A 58 3.80 1.72 15.07
CA HIS A 58 4.12 0.46 15.76
C HIS A 58 3.52 -0.74 15.04
N PHE A 59 2.22 -0.67 14.72
CA PHE A 59 1.55 -1.74 13.96
C PHE A 59 2.23 -2.00 12.60
N ILE A 60 2.54 -0.95 11.84
CA ILE A 60 3.22 -1.12 10.54
C ILE A 60 4.61 -1.71 10.74
N ARG A 61 5.39 -1.22 11.71
CA ARG A 61 6.74 -1.72 12.03
C ARG A 61 6.72 -3.21 12.36
N GLU A 62 5.77 -3.65 13.16
CA GLU A 62 5.58 -5.06 13.50
C GLU A 62 5.34 -5.92 12.25
N LYS A 63 4.44 -5.47 11.35
CA LYS A 63 4.13 -6.18 10.10
C LYS A 63 5.29 -6.20 9.11
N VAL A 64 6.14 -5.17 9.13
CA VAL A 64 7.38 -5.15 8.34
C VAL A 64 8.45 -6.06 8.95
N ALA A 65 8.60 -6.03 10.28
CA ALA A 65 9.60 -6.82 11.00
C ALA A 65 9.32 -8.34 10.92
N THR A 66 8.05 -8.73 10.94
CA THR A 66 7.61 -10.12 10.73
C THR A 66 7.72 -10.60 9.28
N GLY A 67 8.01 -9.68 8.34
CA GLY A 67 8.08 -10.00 6.91
C GLY A 67 6.72 -10.18 6.24
N GLU A 68 5.61 -10.02 6.96
CA GLU A 68 4.25 -10.12 6.40
C GLU A 68 3.98 -9.04 5.34
N VAL A 69 4.59 -7.85 5.52
CA VAL A 69 4.53 -6.72 4.58
C VAL A 69 5.94 -6.22 4.26
N LYS A 70 6.20 -5.96 2.97
CA LYS A 70 7.43 -5.32 2.49
C LYS A 70 7.12 -3.90 2.03
N LEU A 71 7.85 -2.91 2.52
CA LEU A 71 7.70 -1.52 2.07
C LEU A 71 8.74 -1.16 1.01
N GLU A 72 8.26 -0.78 -0.16
CA GLU A 72 9.08 -0.35 -1.28
C GLU A 72 8.76 1.07 -1.71
N TYR A 73 9.79 1.78 -2.16
CA TYR A 73 9.61 3.12 -2.68
C TYR A 73 9.02 3.08 -4.09
N VAL A 74 8.12 4.02 -4.39
CA VAL A 74 7.70 4.33 -5.75
C VAL A 74 7.71 5.84 -5.94
N GLU A 75 8.16 6.33 -7.09
CA GLU A 75 8.07 7.75 -7.39
C GLU A 75 6.60 8.22 -7.36
N SER A 76 6.32 9.42 -6.85
CA SER A 76 4.94 9.92 -6.72
C SER A 76 4.16 9.92 -8.03
N LYS A 77 4.82 10.20 -9.18
CA LYS A 77 4.17 10.13 -10.51
C LYS A 77 3.74 8.72 -10.92
N ASN A 78 4.28 7.70 -10.27
CA ASN A 78 4.04 6.27 -10.52
C ASN A 78 3.21 5.62 -9.41
N GLN A 79 2.72 6.39 -8.42
CA GLN A 79 1.90 5.87 -7.34
C GLN A 79 0.49 5.55 -7.86
N LEU A 80 0.26 4.29 -8.20
CA LEU A 80 -1.05 3.84 -8.72
C LEU A 80 -2.19 4.12 -7.75
N ALA A 81 -1.97 4.10 -6.43
CA ALA A 81 -3.04 4.42 -5.49
C ALA A 81 -3.62 5.85 -5.66
N ASP A 82 -2.90 6.76 -6.31
CA ASP A 82 -3.33 8.14 -6.50
C ASP A 82 -4.55 8.25 -7.43
N PHE A 83 -4.71 7.37 -8.43
CA PHE A 83 -5.89 7.44 -9.31
C PHE A 83 -7.20 7.11 -8.58
N LEU A 84 -7.11 6.40 -7.45
CA LEU A 84 -8.26 6.07 -6.59
C LEU A 84 -8.47 7.07 -5.45
N THR A 85 -7.46 7.87 -5.11
CA THR A 85 -7.46 8.65 -3.86
C THR A 85 -7.32 10.15 -4.04
N LYS A 86 -6.98 10.62 -5.25
CA LYS A 86 -6.76 12.04 -5.54
C LYS A 86 -7.59 12.50 -6.75
N GLY A 87 -8.00 13.77 -6.73
CA GLY A 87 -8.50 14.46 -7.92
C GLY A 87 -7.34 14.85 -8.83
N LEU A 88 -7.03 14.02 -9.82
CA LEU A 88 -5.90 14.22 -10.74
C LEU A 88 -6.34 14.92 -12.03
N SER A 89 -5.39 15.57 -12.73
CA SER A 89 -5.64 16.03 -14.09
C SER A 89 -5.92 14.85 -15.02
N THR A 90 -6.69 15.06 -16.09
CA THR A 90 -7.03 14.02 -17.07
C THR A 90 -5.79 13.31 -17.62
N LYS A 91 -4.70 14.05 -17.86
CA LYS A 91 -3.43 13.50 -18.34
C LYS A 91 -2.80 12.53 -17.32
N THR A 92 -2.71 12.92 -16.05
CA THR A 92 -2.13 12.07 -15.01
C THR A 92 -3.03 10.88 -14.69
N LEU A 93 -4.34 11.07 -14.65
CA LEU A 93 -5.30 9.99 -14.45
C LEU A 93 -5.18 8.92 -15.55
N ARG A 94 -5.16 9.33 -16.83
CA ARG A 94 -4.98 8.41 -17.95
C ARG A 94 -3.68 7.63 -17.86
N TYR A 95 -2.57 8.32 -17.57
CA TYR A 95 -1.27 7.69 -17.40
C TYR A 95 -1.28 6.59 -16.32
N LEU A 96 -1.87 6.87 -15.16
CA LEU A 96 -1.94 5.88 -14.07
C LEU A 96 -2.90 4.73 -14.38
N LEU A 97 -4.01 4.98 -15.07
CA LEU A 97 -4.95 3.94 -15.50
C LEU A 97 -4.30 2.97 -16.50
N GLU A 98 -3.61 3.49 -17.52
CA GLU A 98 -2.86 2.67 -18.49
C GLU A 98 -1.81 1.82 -17.79
N ARG A 99 -1.05 2.41 -16.86
CA ARG A 99 -0.02 1.70 -16.09
C ARG A 99 -0.60 0.65 -15.12
N SER A 100 -1.84 0.81 -14.68
CA SER A 100 -2.50 -0.13 -13.77
C SER A 100 -3.02 -1.40 -14.47
N ASN A 101 -2.97 -1.46 -15.81
CA ASN A 101 -3.57 -2.51 -16.64
C ASN A 101 -5.09 -2.68 -16.48
N VAL A 102 -5.78 -1.75 -15.80
CA VAL A 102 -7.24 -1.80 -15.61
C VAL A 102 -7.99 -1.47 -16.89
N THR A 103 -7.43 -0.63 -17.77
CA THR A 103 -8.06 -0.25 -19.04
C THR A 103 -8.33 -1.45 -19.97
N GLY A 104 -7.43 -2.42 -20.02
CA GLY A 104 -7.61 -3.65 -20.83
C GLY A 104 -8.72 -4.58 -20.34
N MET A 105 -9.27 -4.37 -19.12
CA MET A 105 -10.41 -5.13 -18.60
C MET A 105 -11.76 -4.50 -18.99
N LEU A 106 -11.81 -3.18 -19.23
CA LEU A 106 -13.03 -2.47 -19.61
C LEU A 106 -13.40 -2.64 -21.08
N GLU A 107 -12.41 -2.86 -21.95
CA GLU A 107 -12.65 -3.11 -23.38
C GLU A 107 -13.16 -4.54 -23.65
N LYS A 108 -12.87 -5.49 -22.75
CA LYS A 108 -13.28 -6.90 -22.88
C LYS A 108 -14.71 -7.17 -22.41
N THR A 109 -15.33 -6.25 -21.69
CA THR A 109 -16.73 -6.33 -21.27
C THR A 109 -17.70 -5.61 -22.22
N ALA A 110 -17.19 -5.01 -23.30
CA ALA A 110 -17.96 -4.26 -24.28
C ALA A 110 -18.16 -5.00 -25.62
N ASN A 111 -17.78 -6.29 -25.71
CA ASN A 111 -18.05 -7.17 -26.86
C ASN A 111 -18.87 -8.38 -26.44
#